data_AF-A0A9D3VQD7-F1
#
_entry.id   AF-A0A9D3VQD7-F1
#
_cell.length_a   1.000
_cell.length_b   1.000
_cell.length_c   1.000
_cell.angle_alpha   90.00
_cell.angle_beta   90.00
_cell.angle_gamma   90.00
#
_symmetry.space_group_name_H-M   'P 1'
#
loop_
_entity.id
_entity.type
_entity.pdbx_description
1 polymer ?
#
loop_
_entity_poly.entity_id
_entity_poly.type
_entity_poly.pdbx_seq_one_letter_code
_entity_poly.pdbx_strand_id
1 'polypeptide(L)'
;MDNMMVDSPSVREVSWKEKLLRRNGSESCDVFSDRDLVIEDGDILRSSINRIPAIDFSDRLRNILVRDIETTVVVKLLGWNIGYGVLHNCISSLWKPSQPFRLMDIDNRHYLVQFQSREDYDLALTQGPWIVFGHYLTI
;
A
#
# COMPACT_ATOMS: atom_id res chain seq x y z
N MET A 1 5.50 -54.97 41.17
CA MET A 1 6.43 -53.84 40.96
C MET A 1 6.07 -53.32 39.58
N ASP A 2 5.14 -52.37 39.57
CA ASP A 2 4.44 -51.94 38.38
C ASP A 2 5.25 -50.83 37.72
N ASN A 3 5.80 -51.11 36.53
CA ASN A 3 6.58 -50.14 35.78
C ASN A 3 5.62 -49.14 35.11
N MET A 4 5.49 -47.97 35.74
CA MET A 4 4.68 -46.84 35.30
C MET A 4 5.29 -46.24 34.01
N MET A 5 4.62 -46.38 32.86
CA MET A 5 4.99 -45.66 31.63
C MET A 5 4.66 -44.17 31.81
N VAL A 6 5.67 -43.32 31.74
CA VAL A 6 5.52 -41.87 31.71
C VAL A 6 5.31 -41.46 30.26
N ASP A 7 4.07 -41.18 29.88
CA ASP A 7 3.78 -40.49 28.63
C ASP A 7 4.31 -39.06 28.73
N SER A 8 5.35 -38.78 27.97
CA SER A 8 5.89 -37.42 27.79
C SER A 8 4.97 -36.71 26.80
N PRO A 9 4.31 -35.58 27.15
CA PRO A 9 3.57 -34.82 26.17
C PRO A 9 4.56 -34.24 25.17
N SER A 10 4.48 -34.68 23.91
CA SER A 10 5.23 -34.07 22.82
C SER A 10 4.74 -32.63 22.66
N VAL A 11 5.45 -31.69 23.28
CA VAL A 11 5.27 -30.27 23.01
C VAL A 11 5.73 -30.08 21.57
N ARG A 12 4.78 -29.96 20.65
CA ARG A 12 5.06 -29.52 19.28
C ARG A 12 5.62 -28.11 19.39
N GLU A 13 6.94 -27.98 19.30
CA GLU A 13 7.58 -26.69 19.07
C GLU A 13 7.11 -26.17 17.72
N VAL A 14 6.17 -25.23 17.77
CA VAL A 14 5.64 -24.55 16.59
C VAL A 14 6.79 -23.79 15.94
N SER A 15 7.14 -24.18 14.72
CA SER A 15 8.25 -23.58 13.97
C SER A 15 8.03 -22.09 13.79
N TRP A 16 9.10 -21.30 13.81
CA TRP A 16 9.04 -19.86 13.49
C TRP A 16 8.37 -19.58 12.15
N LYS A 17 8.51 -20.51 11.18
CA LYS A 17 7.81 -20.47 9.89
C LYS A 17 6.29 -20.55 10.06
N GLU A 18 5.82 -21.41 10.94
CA GLU A 18 4.41 -21.65 11.19
C GLU A 18 3.75 -20.50 11.97
N LYS A 19 4.49 -19.86 12.89
CA LYS A 19 4.07 -18.60 13.53
C LYS A 19 3.90 -17.45 12.53
N LEU A 20 4.76 -17.37 11.51
CA LEU A 20 4.66 -16.33 10.47
C LEU A 20 3.51 -16.57 9.49
N LEU A 21 3.22 -17.84 9.18
CA LEU A 21 2.12 -18.21 8.29
C LEU A 21 0.75 -18.13 8.98
N ARG A 22 0.70 -18.15 10.32
CA ARG A 22 -0.53 -17.98 11.10
C ARG A 22 -0.89 -16.51 11.28
N ARG A 23 -1.00 -15.77 10.17
CA ARG A 23 -1.50 -14.39 10.17
C ARG A 23 -2.98 -14.36 9.75
N ASN A 24 -3.87 -14.39 10.74
CA ASN A 24 -5.19 -13.77 10.61
C ASN A 24 -5.01 -12.26 10.79
N GLY A 25 -4.87 -11.53 9.69
CA GLY A 25 -4.73 -10.07 9.74
C GLY A 25 -4.50 -9.52 8.35
N SER A 26 -5.57 -8.96 7.78
CA SER A 26 -5.68 -8.25 6.51
C SER A 26 -4.95 -8.92 5.34
N GLU A 27 -5.73 -9.53 4.44
CA GLU A 27 -5.31 -9.77 3.07
C GLU A 27 -4.67 -8.48 2.53
N SER A 28 -3.34 -8.43 2.47
CA SER A 28 -2.67 -7.53 1.55
C SER A 28 -3.03 -8.07 0.18
N CYS A 29 -4.04 -7.48 -0.44
CA CYS A 29 -4.40 -7.79 -1.82
C CYS A 29 -3.19 -7.45 -2.70
N ASP A 30 -2.42 -8.48 -3.04
CA ASP A 30 -1.26 -8.45 -3.93
C ASP A 30 -1.71 -8.33 -5.40
N VAL A 31 -2.73 -7.49 -5.64
CA VAL A 31 -3.49 -7.39 -6.89
C VAL A 31 -3.15 -6.09 -7.65
N PHE A 32 -2.29 -5.23 -7.07
CA PHE A 32 -1.68 -4.12 -7.79
C PHE A 32 -0.61 -4.68 -8.70
N SER A 33 -1.04 -5.01 -9.92
CA SER A 33 -0.27 -5.45 -11.07
C SER A 33 1.24 -5.40 -10.82
N ASP A 34 1.80 -6.59 -10.60
CA ASP A 34 3.19 -6.95 -10.81
C ASP A 34 3.51 -6.81 -12.31
N ARG A 35 3.31 -5.61 -12.87
CA ARG A 35 3.93 -5.24 -14.13
C ARG A 35 5.39 -5.09 -13.74
N ASP A 36 6.15 -6.16 -13.94
CA ASP A 36 7.59 -6.14 -13.74
C ASP A 36 8.15 -4.87 -14.39
N LEU A 37 8.58 -3.92 -13.55
CA LEU A 37 9.20 -2.69 -14.00
C LEU A 37 10.55 -3.06 -14.59
N VAL A 38 10.59 -3.28 -15.90
CA VAL A 38 11.84 -3.57 -16.60
C VAL A 38 12.57 -2.26 -16.87
N ILE A 39 13.65 -2.04 -16.13
CA ILE A 39 14.59 -0.95 -16.38
C ILE A 39 15.64 -1.46 -17.37
N GLU A 40 15.71 -0.88 -18.56
CA GLU A 40 16.74 -1.25 -19.53
C GLU A 40 17.93 -0.28 -19.53
N ASP A 41 18.99 -0.66 -20.24
CA ASP A 41 20.15 0.20 -20.42
C ASP A 41 19.78 1.47 -21.18
N GLY A 42 20.24 2.62 -20.68
CA GLY A 42 19.85 3.94 -21.18
C GLY A 42 18.59 4.55 -20.56
N ASP A 43 17.84 3.82 -19.73
CA ASP A 43 16.66 4.38 -19.05
C ASP A 43 16.99 5.35 -17.91
N ILE A 44 18.16 5.20 -17.31
CA ILE A 44 18.65 6.06 -16.22
C ILE A 44 19.90 6.79 -16.72
N LEU A 45 19.77 8.09 -16.92
CA LEU A 45 20.84 8.96 -17.39
C LEU A 45 21.42 9.71 -16.19
N ARG A 46 22.64 9.36 -15.80
CA ARG A 46 23.36 10.07 -14.74
C ARG A 46 24.25 11.14 -15.37
N SER A 47 24.10 12.37 -14.94
CA SER A 47 24.90 13.50 -15.38
C SER A 47 25.32 14.36 -14.19
N SER A 48 26.07 15.43 -14.44
CA SER A 48 26.38 16.43 -13.42
C SER A 48 26.15 17.83 -14.00
N ILE A 49 25.27 18.60 -13.37
CA ILE A 49 24.95 19.97 -13.75
C ILE A 49 25.57 20.88 -12.68
N ASN A 50 26.52 21.74 -13.05
CA ASN A 50 27.21 22.63 -12.11
C ASN A 50 27.83 21.91 -10.89
N ARG A 51 28.45 20.74 -11.11
CA ARG A 51 28.99 19.84 -10.07
C ARG A 51 27.94 19.19 -9.15
N ILE A 52 26.65 19.35 -9.45
CA ILE A 52 25.56 18.67 -8.75
C ILE A 52 25.21 17.41 -9.52
N PRO A 53 25.24 16.21 -8.89
CA PRO A 53 24.80 15.00 -9.55
C PRO A 53 23.33 15.13 -9.93
N ALA A 54 23.02 14.83 -11.19
CA ALA A 54 21.67 14.85 -11.73
C ALA A 54 21.33 13.45 -12.26
N ILE A 55 20.09 13.04 -11.99
CA ILE A 55 19.52 11.80 -12.52
C ILE A 55 18.39 12.23 -13.44
N ASP A 56 18.44 11.73 -14.66
CA ASP A 56 17.37 11.88 -15.62
C ASP A 56 16.89 10.50 -16.07
N PHE A 57 15.67 10.46 -16.62
CA PHE A 57 15.05 9.22 -17.05
C PHE A 57 14.78 9.25 -18.55
N SER A 58 14.72 8.09 -19.20
CA SER A 58 14.20 8.02 -20.57
C SER A 58 12.70 8.32 -20.58
N ASP A 59 12.18 8.75 -21.73
CA ASP A 59 10.74 8.97 -21.88
C ASP A 59 9.94 7.67 -21.72
N ARG A 60 10.53 6.52 -22.09
CA ARG A 60 9.91 5.22 -21.85
C ARG A 60 9.73 4.95 -20.36
N LEU A 61 10.80 5.07 -19.57
CA LEU A 61 10.72 4.82 -18.12
C LEU A 61 9.77 5.81 -17.45
N ARG A 62 9.81 7.10 -17.83
CA ARG A 62 8.85 8.11 -17.34
C ARG A 62 7.40 7.68 -17.60
N ASN A 63 7.09 7.25 -18.82
CA ASN A 63 5.73 6.84 -19.18
C ASN A 63 5.27 5.63 -18.37
N ILE A 64 6.16 4.67 -18.09
CA ILE A 64 5.85 3.52 -17.24
C ILE A 64 5.54 4.00 -15.81
N LEU A 65 6.40 4.85 -15.23
CA LEU A 65 6.22 5.39 -13.88
C LEU A 65 4.92 6.20 -13.75
N VAL A 66 4.61 7.05 -14.74
CA VAL A 66 3.37 7.86 -14.74
C VAL A 66 2.14 6.97 -14.84
N ARG A 67 2.17 5.95 -15.70
CA ARG A 67 1.05 5.01 -15.87
C ARG A 67 0.78 4.23 -14.58
N ASP A 68 1.83 3.79 -13.89
CA ASP A 68 1.69 2.98 -12.69
C ASP A 68 1.01 3.74 -11.52
N ILE A 69 1.08 5.08 -11.53
CA ILE A 69 0.44 5.92 -10.51
C ILE A 69 -0.81 6.66 -11.00
N GLU A 70 -1.31 6.40 -12.22
CA GLU A 70 -2.38 7.21 -12.84
C GLU A 70 -3.71 7.19 -12.05
N THR A 71 -3.96 6.10 -11.31
CA THR A 71 -5.15 5.89 -10.48
C THR A 71 -4.84 6.06 -9.00
N THR A 72 -3.82 6.87 -8.68
CA THR A 72 -3.43 7.16 -7.30
C THR A 72 -3.87 8.55 -6.89
N VAL A 73 -4.45 8.66 -5.70
CA VAL A 73 -4.77 9.95 -5.06
C VAL A 73 -3.95 10.11 -3.78
N VAL A 74 -3.53 11.34 -3.50
CA VAL A 74 -2.92 11.69 -2.21
C VAL A 74 -4.07 12.04 -1.26
N VAL A 75 -4.06 11.55 -0.03
CA VAL A 75 -5.10 11.88 0.96
C VAL A 75 -4.52 12.32 2.27
N LYS A 76 -5.24 13.19 2.97
CA LYS A 76 -4.90 13.64 4.32
C LYS A 76 -6.13 14.02 5.11
N LEU A 77 -6.17 13.63 6.38
CA LEU A 77 -7.20 14.08 7.31
C LEU A 77 -6.80 15.41 7.94
N LEU A 78 -7.63 16.44 7.81
CA LEU A 78 -7.33 17.78 8.33
C LEU A 78 -7.65 17.89 9.83
N GLY A 79 -6.71 18.48 10.57
CA GLY A 79 -6.88 18.78 12.00
C GLY A 79 -6.86 17.54 12.91
N TRP A 80 -6.60 16.34 12.36
CA TRP A 80 -6.58 15.11 13.13
C TRP A 80 -5.56 14.10 12.59
N ASN A 81 -5.00 13.29 13.48
CA ASN A 81 -4.07 12.21 13.12
C ASN A 81 -4.81 10.89 13.10
N ILE A 82 -4.79 10.22 11.96
CA ILE A 82 -5.42 8.92 11.80
C ILE A 82 -4.33 7.87 11.59
N GLY A 83 -4.44 6.73 12.26
CA GLY A 83 -3.54 5.61 12.04
C GLY A 83 -3.90 4.87 10.75
N TYR A 84 -2.90 4.25 10.11
CA TYR A 84 -3.05 3.52 8.84
C TYR A 84 -4.26 2.59 8.80
N GLY A 85 -4.42 1.69 9.79
CA GLY A 85 -5.51 0.71 9.79
C GLY A 85 -6.90 1.34 9.93
N VAL A 86 -6.99 2.44 10.69
CA VAL A 86 -8.25 3.18 10.83
C VAL A 86 -8.58 3.89 9.52
N LEU A 87 -7.59 4.56 8.91
CA LEU A 87 -7.77 5.24 7.64
C LEU A 87 -8.18 4.27 6.53
N HIS A 88 -7.55 3.10 6.45
CA HIS A 88 -7.91 2.06 5.50
C HIS A 88 -9.38 1.65 5.63
N ASN A 89 -9.84 1.39 6.87
CA ASN A 89 -11.24 1.04 7.11
C ASN A 89 -12.21 2.19 6.79
N CYS A 90 -11.82 3.43 7.12
CA CYS A 90 -12.60 4.62 6.76
C CYS A 90 -12.72 4.76 5.25
N ILE A 91 -11.63 4.65 4.50
CA ILE A 91 -11.64 4.71 3.03
C ILE A 91 -12.52 3.60 2.44
N SER A 92 -12.36 2.35 2.90
CA SER A 92 -13.13 1.21 2.43
C SER A 92 -14.65 1.40 2.67
N SER A 93 -15.03 1.93 3.82
CA SER A 93 -16.45 2.20 4.15
C SER A 93 -17.02 3.44 3.48
N LEU A 94 -16.19 4.45 3.26
CA LEU A 94 -16.59 5.75 2.70
C LEU A 94 -16.79 5.67 1.20
N TRP A 95 -15.81 5.12 0.47
CA TRP A 95 -15.83 5.06 -0.99
C TRP A 95 -16.41 3.75 -1.53
N LYS A 96 -16.46 2.70 -0.70
CA LYS A 96 -16.98 1.37 -1.07
C LYS A 96 -16.47 0.90 -2.44
N PRO A 97 -15.14 0.88 -2.65
CA PRO A 97 -14.57 0.59 -3.94
C PRO A 97 -14.97 -0.81 -4.40
N SER A 98 -15.22 -0.94 -5.71
CA SER A 98 -15.57 -2.20 -6.35
C SER A 98 -14.41 -3.21 -6.34
N GLN A 99 -13.17 -2.73 -6.29
CA GLN A 99 -11.96 -3.54 -6.24
C GLN A 99 -11.09 -3.16 -5.03
N PRO A 100 -10.16 -4.03 -4.59
CA PRO A 100 -9.19 -3.66 -3.57
C PRO A 100 -8.39 -2.42 -3.98
N PHE A 101 -8.07 -1.56 -3.00
CA PHE A 101 -7.18 -0.41 -3.15
C PHE A 101 -5.88 -0.64 -2.33
N ARG A 102 -4.78 0.02 -2.70
CA ARG A 102 -3.52 0.02 -1.92
C ARG A 102 -3.44 1.33 -1.18
N LEU A 103 -3.24 1.25 0.14
CA LEU A 103 -2.91 2.40 0.96
C LEU A 103 -1.40 2.40 1.20
N MET A 104 -0.72 3.50 0.94
CA MET A 104 0.71 3.66 1.22
C MET A 104 0.90 4.88 2.12
N ASP A 105 1.60 4.70 3.23
CA ASP A 105 1.96 5.79 4.14
C ASP A 105 3.13 6.58 3.55
N ILE A 106 2.96 7.90 3.41
CA ILE A 106 4.04 8.84 3.09
C ILE A 106 4.24 9.76 4.29
N ASP A 107 5.39 10.42 4.31
CA ASP A 107 5.71 11.39 5.35
C ASP A 107 4.67 12.52 5.50
N ASN A 108 4.67 13.16 6.67
CA ASN A 108 3.80 14.26 7.03
C ASN A 108 2.30 13.92 7.05
N ARG A 109 1.97 12.65 7.34
CA ARG A 109 0.60 12.13 7.50
C ARG A 109 -0.23 12.25 6.22
N HIS A 110 0.44 12.11 5.08
CA HIS A 110 -0.22 11.94 3.80
C HIS A 110 -0.20 10.46 3.46
N TYR A 111 -1.21 10.03 2.74
CA TYR A 111 -1.29 8.65 2.27
C TYR A 111 -1.54 8.65 0.77
N LEU A 112 -1.00 7.68 0.06
CA LEU A 112 -1.44 7.38 -1.29
C LEU A 112 -2.53 6.33 -1.23
N VAL A 113 -3.60 6.55 -1.96
CA VAL A 113 -4.63 5.56 -2.25
C VAL A 113 -4.56 5.24 -3.73
N GLN A 114 -4.07 4.06 -4.06
CA GLN A 114 -4.01 3.57 -5.43
C GLN A 114 -5.19 2.64 -5.68
N PHE A 115 -6.00 2.96 -6.68
CA PHE A 115 -7.16 2.17 -7.07
C PHE A 115 -6.83 1.26 -8.26
N GLN A 116 -7.47 0.09 -8.31
CA GLN A 116 -7.42 -0.78 -9.49
C GLN A 116 -8.45 -0.38 -10.54
N SER A 117 -9.63 0.06 -10.10
CA SER A 117 -10.69 0.54 -10.99
C SER A 117 -10.56 2.05 -11.21
N ARG A 118 -10.61 2.46 -12.48
CA ARG A 118 -10.69 3.88 -12.85
C ARG A 118 -11.98 4.52 -12.33
N GLU A 119 -13.06 3.76 -12.28
CA GLU A 119 -14.36 4.24 -11.79
C GLU A 119 -14.30 4.56 -10.29
N ASP A 120 -13.64 3.70 -9.48
CA ASP A 120 -13.45 3.95 -8.04
C ASP A 120 -12.59 5.20 -7.79
N TYR A 121 -11.54 5.39 -8.61
CA TYR A 121 -10.69 6.57 -8.59
C TYR A 121 -11.47 7.85 -8.90
N ASP A 122 -12.25 7.85 -9.99
CA ASP A 122 -13.05 9.02 -10.40
C ASP A 122 -14.15 9.32 -9.36
N LEU A 123 -14.76 8.29 -8.75
CA LEU A 123 -15.73 8.44 -7.66
C LEU A 123 -15.09 9.14 -6.47
N ALA A 124 -13.92 8.66 -6.03
CA ALA A 124 -13.18 9.26 -4.93
C ALA A 124 -12.87 10.74 -5.20
N LEU A 125 -12.55 11.13 -6.44
CA LEU A 125 -12.26 12.54 -6.76
C LEU A 125 -13.49 13.44 -6.86
N THR A 126 -14.62 12.93 -7.36
CA THR A 126 -15.71 13.79 -7.87
C THR A 126 -16.95 13.86 -6.98
N GLN A 127 -17.17 12.88 -6.09
CA GLN A 127 -18.41 12.80 -5.30
C GLN A 127 -18.48 13.78 -4.11
N GLY A 128 -17.51 14.70 -3.99
CA GLY A 128 -17.56 15.84 -3.07
C GLY A 128 -16.60 15.75 -1.89
N PRO A 129 -16.68 16.71 -0.96
CA PRO A 129 -15.79 16.75 0.19
C PRO A 129 -16.08 15.57 1.13
N TRP A 130 -15.04 14.79 1.40
CA TRP A 130 -15.11 13.61 2.23
C TRP A 130 -14.93 13.97 3.70
N ILE A 131 -15.74 13.36 4.57
CA ILE A 131 -15.69 13.59 6.01
C ILE A 131 -15.50 12.25 6.73
N VAL A 132 -14.47 12.20 7.59
CA VAL A 132 -14.15 11.06 8.44
C VAL A 132 -14.04 11.56 9.88
N PHE A 133 -14.85 11.01 10.78
CA PHE A 133 -14.94 11.44 12.19
C PHE A 133 -15.16 12.95 12.39
N GLY A 134 -15.91 13.61 11.49
CA GLY A 134 -16.15 15.05 11.55
C GLY A 134 -14.99 15.92 11.04
N HIS A 135 -13.93 15.30 10.52
CA HIS A 135 -12.79 15.97 9.90
C HIS A 135 -12.81 15.80 8.38
N TYR A 136 -12.38 16.83 7.65
CA TYR A 136 -12.27 16.75 6.20
C TYR A 136 -11.11 15.84 5.79
N LEU A 137 -11.40 14.89 4.92
CA LEU A 137 -10.41 14.12 4.17
C LEU A 137 -10.16 14.87 2.86
N THR A 138 -9.00 15.53 2.77
CA THR A 138 -8.56 16.20 1.54
C THR A 138 -7.96 15.20 0.59
N ILE A 139 -8.17 15.45 -0.70
CA ILE A 139 -7.55 14.76 -1.83
C ILE A 139 -6.65 15.75 -2.58
#